data_AF-A0A7T6XV99-F1
#
_entry.id   AF-A0A7T6XV99-F1
#
_cell.length_a   1.000
_cell.length_b   1.000
_cell.length_c   1.000
_cell.angle_alpha   90.00
_cell.angle_beta   90.00
_cell.angle_gamma   90.00
#
_symmetry.space_group_name_H-M   'P 1'
#
loop_
_entity.id
_entity.type
_entity.pdbx_description
1 polymer ?
#
loop_
_entity_poly.entity_id
_entity_poly.type
_entity_poly.pdbx_seq_one_letter_code
_entity_poly.pdbx_strand_id
1 'polypeptide(L)'
;MSVGVSFGFLDHRSDVGNLLKSSCHIFRQWTLSRYCPIAWLAANTSIGRRLFISGRDDGTGMGMWTTQVHEITQKRIETSKTGEKPRWEHSMLDQWLAAKSAAGEGIPLSDLEDQLVSDVFGGPYALATTISHLVTTMANHPQAVRRAHQEIDSAFTQQTLSTPSPTYTECCALPFIDACVREAMRITATASPR
;
A
#
# COMPACT_ATOMS: atom_id res chain seq x y z
N MET A 1 -4.60 -2.48 -5.22
CA MET A 1 -4.41 -2.40 -3.75
C MET A 1 -4.79 -3.75 -3.17
N SER A 2 -3.99 -4.32 -2.26
CA SER A 2 -4.03 -5.73 -1.85
C SER A 2 -5.41 -6.24 -1.42
N VAL A 3 -6.15 -5.43 -0.66
CA VAL A 3 -7.47 -5.76 -0.09
C VAL A 3 -8.66 -5.59 -1.05
N GLY A 4 -8.47 -5.06 -2.25
CA GLY A 4 -9.54 -4.95 -3.25
C GLY A 4 -10.67 -3.97 -2.93
N VAL A 5 -10.46 -3.04 -1.99
CA VAL A 5 -11.36 -1.95 -1.63
C VAL A 5 -10.56 -0.68 -1.27
N SER A 6 -11.19 0.49 -1.41
CA SER A 6 -10.63 1.75 -0.89
C SER A 6 -10.94 1.85 0.60
N PHE A 7 -9.97 2.31 1.41
CA PHE A 7 -10.19 2.65 2.81
C PHE A 7 -11.04 3.93 2.99
N GLY A 8 -11.29 4.70 1.92
CA GLY A 8 -12.21 5.84 1.94
C GLY A 8 -11.64 7.15 2.47
N PHE A 9 -10.33 7.25 2.69
CA PHE A 9 -9.67 8.49 3.16
C PHE A 9 -9.93 9.70 2.26
N LEU A 10 -9.91 9.51 0.94
CA LEU A 10 -10.19 10.59 -0.01
C LEU A 10 -11.68 10.94 -0.08
N ASP A 11 -12.56 9.95 0.04
CA ASP A 11 -14.01 10.13 -0.02
C ASP A 11 -14.50 10.94 1.18
N HIS A 12 -14.01 10.61 2.38
CA HIS A 12 -14.39 11.26 3.63
C HIS A 12 -13.53 12.49 3.96
N ARG A 13 -12.43 12.73 3.23
CA ARG A 13 -11.45 13.80 3.46
C ARG A 13 -10.98 13.90 4.91
N SER A 14 -10.96 12.77 5.62
CA SER A 14 -10.70 12.68 7.05
C SER A 14 -10.06 11.33 7.38
N ASP A 15 -9.51 11.22 8.58
CA ASP A 15 -8.93 9.99 9.07
C ASP A 15 -10.03 8.97 9.40
N VAL A 16 -10.26 8.04 8.47
CA VAL A 16 -11.28 6.99 8.62
C VAL A 16 -10.89 6.09 9.77
N GLY A 17 -11.73 6.05 10.81
CA GLY A 17 -11.53 5.18 11.96
C GLY A 17 -10.28 5.48 12.77
N ASN A 18 -9.68 6.69 12.70
CA ASN A 18 -8.39 7.02 13.31
C ASN A 18 -7.20 6.15 12.84
N LEU A 19 -7.28 5.54 11.66
CA LEU A 19 -6.26 4.64 11.14
C LEU A 19 -4.91 5.36 10.90
N LEU A 20 -4.92 6.58 10.36
CA LEU A 20 -3.70 7.37 10.13
C LEU A 20 -3.05 7.80 11.43
N LYS A 21 -3.84 8.28 12.40
CA LYS A 21 -3.35 8.62 13.74
C LYS A 21 -2.76 7.39 14.44
N SER A 22 -3.40 6.23 14.27
CA SER A 22 -2.92 4.95 14.79
C SER A 22 -1.55 4.57 14.23
N SER A 23 -1.27 4.88 12.95
CA SER A 23 0.02 4.61 12.32
C SER A 23 1.20 5.30 13.02
N CYS A 24 1.02 6.48 13.62
CA CYS A 24 2.07 7.12 14.41
C CYS A 24 2.48 6.28 15.64
N HIS A 25 1.54 5.54 16.24
CA HIS A 25 1.84 4.65 17.37
C HIS A 25 2.62 3.39 16.93
N ILE A 26 2.41 2.93 15.69
CA ILE A 26 3.15 1.81 15.09
C ILE A 26 4.63 2.15 15.00
N PHE A 27 4.98 3.35 14.51
CA PHE A 27 6.37 3.78 14.40
C PHE A 27 7.11 3.78 15.74
N ARG A 28 6.44 4.19 16.82
CA ARG A 28 7.01 4.12 18.18
C ARG A 28 7.30 2.68 18.58
N GLN A 29 6.35 1.76 18.39
CA GLN A 29 6.53 0.34 18.70
C GLN A 29 7.66 -0.29 17.86
N TRP A 30 7.69 -0.02 16.56
CA TRP A 30 8.74 -0.45 15.64
C TRP A 30 10.12 0.09 16.00
N THR A 31 10.20 1.31 16.50
CA THR A 31 11.49 1.89 16.93
C THR A 31 11.97 1.22 18.21
N LEU A 32 11.08 0.93 19.14
CA LEU A 32 11.40 0.25 20.40
C LEU A 32 11.81 -1.22 20.18
N SER A 33 11.22 -1.91 19.20
CA SER A 33 11.57 -3.31 18.89
C SER A 33 12.97 -3.47 18.28
N ARG A 34 13.60 -2.39 17.79
CA ARG A 34 15.00 -2.43 17.33
C ARG A 34 16.01 -2.55 18.47
N TYR A 35 15.62 -2.25 19.70
CA TYR A 35 16.49 -2.44 20.86
C TYR A 35 16.43 -3.91 21.31
N CYS A 36 17.53 -4.64 21.12
CA CYS A 36 17.65 -6.06 21.48
C CYS A 36 17.11 -6.42 22.88
N PRO A 37 17.37 -5.64 23.95
CA PRO A 37 16.82 -5.95 25.27
C PRO A 37 15.28 -5.88 25.32
N ILE A 38 14.68 -4.91 24.62
CA ILE A 38 13.23 -4.73 24.55
C ILE A 38 12.61 -5.85 23.71
N ALA A 39 13.21 -6.18 22.57
CA ALA A 39 12.77 -7.29 21.73
C ALA A 39 12.83 -8.62 22.46
N TRP A 40 13.93 -8.86 23.20
CA TRP A 40 14.08 -10.05 24.03
C TRP A 40 13.01 -10.12 25.12
N LEU A 41 12.74 -9.01 25.81
CA LEU A 41 11.70 -8.93 26.84
C LEU A 41 10.31 -9.19 26.24
N ALA A 42 10.02 -8.61 25.07
CA ALA A 42 8.77 -8.78 24.35
C ALA A 42 8.54 -10.23 23.89
N ALA A 43 9.59 -10.92 23.46
CA ALA A 43 9.50 -12.30 22.98
C ALA A 43 9.37 -13.32 24.13
N ASN A 44 10.13 -13.14 25.21
CA ASN A 44 10.34 -14.17 26.25
C ASN A 44 9.51 -13.97 27.52
N THR A 45 8.85 -12.82 27.72
CA THR A 45 8.04 -12.56 28.92
C THR A 45 6.58 -12.27 28.57
N SER A 46 5.63 -12.77 29.37
CA SER A 46 4.19 -12.51 29.17
C SER A 46 3.84 -11.03 29.32
N ILE A 47 4.50 -10.35 30.26
CA ILE A 47 4.36 -8.91 30.50
C ILE A 47 4.94 -8.11 29.33
N GLY A 48 6.14 -8.47 28.85
CA GLY A 48 6.75 -7.83 27.69
C GLY A 48 5.93 -8.04 26.43
N ARG A 49 5.42 -9.25 26.20
CA ARG A 49 4.51 -9.55 25.09
C ARG A 49 3.26 -8.66 25.13
N ARG A 50 2.61 -8.54 26.29
CA ARG A 50 1.43 -7.69 26.47
C ARG A 50 1.70 -6.19 26.30
N LEU A 51 2.91 -5.71 26.64
CA LEU A 51 3.23 -4.29 26.61
C LEU A 51 3.79 -3.83 25.25
N PHE A 52 4.51 -4.69 24.55
CA PHE A 52 5.26 -4.32 23.34
C PHE A 52 4.75 -4.97 22.04
N ILE A 53 3.95 -6.04 22.12
CA ILE A 53 3.35 -6.69 20.95
C ILE A 53 1.88 -6.30 20.91
N SER A 54 1.47 -5.61 19.84
CA SER A 54 0.05 -5.29 19.65
C SER A 54 -0.73 -6.56 19.34
N GLY A 55 -1.80 -6.81 20.10
CA GLY A 55 -2.78 -7.86 19.82
C GLY A 55 -3.86 -7.38 18.84
N ARG A 56 -4.68 -8.32 18.36
CA ARG A 56 -5.84 -8.02 17.49
C ARG A 56 -6.94 -7.23 18.19
N ASP A 57 -6.99 -7.29 19.52
CA ASP A 57 -7.96 -6.58 20.35
C ASP A 57 -7.51 -5.16 20.74
N ASP A 58 -6.30 -4.75 20.33
CA ASP A 58 -5.79 -3.43 20.66
C ASP A 58 -6.41 -2.37 19.75
N GLY A 59 -7.18 -1.46 20.37
CA GLY A 59 -7.79 -0.31 19.69
C GLY A 59 -6.81 0.78 19.26
N THR A 60 -5.50 0.50 19.20
CA THR A 60 -4.46 1.42 18.70
C THR A 60 -3.31 0.65 18.03
N GLY A 61 -2.46 1.34 17.27
CA GLY A 61 -1.29 0.76 16.62
C GLY A 61 -1.65 -0.28 15.55
N MET A 62 -0.88 -1.37 15.51
CA MET A 62 -1.07 -2.46 14.53
C MET A 62 -2.41 -3.19 14.72
N GLY A 63 -2.95 -3.24 15.96
CA GLY A 63 -4.20 -3.91 16.28
C GLY A 63 -5.36 -3.42 15.41
N MET A 64 -5.59 -2.10 15.38
CA MET A 64 -6.64 -1.48 14.54
C MET A 64 -6.52 -1.85 13.05
N TRP A 65 -5.30 -1.92 12.52
CA TRP A 65 -5.09 -2.29 11.12
C TRP A 65 -5.39 -3.76 10.87
N THR A 66 -5.01 -4.64 11.79
CA THR A 66 -5.39 -6.06 11.73
C THR A 66 -6.90 -6.26 11.83
N THR A 67 -7.59 -5.50 12.70
CA THR A 67 -9.06 -5.52 12.81
C THR A 67 -9.72 -5.05 11.51
N GLN A 68 -9.24 -3.93 10.93
CA GLN A 68 -9.79 -3.39 9.70
C GLN A 68 -9.62 -4.36 8.52
N VAL A 69 -8.43 -4.97 8.38
CA VAL A 69 -8.18 -5.98 7.33
C VAL A 69 -9.05 -7.21 7.56
N HIS A 70 -9.18 -7.68 8.80
CA HIS A 70 -10.06 -8.78 9.14
C HIS A 70 -11.51 -8.52 8.76
N GLU A 71 -12.05 -7.34 9.11
CA GLU A 71 -13.42 -6.97 8.74
C GLU A 71 -13.64 -6.96 7.22
N ILE A 72 -12.66 -6.45 6.46
CA ILE A 72 -12.71 -6.45 5.00
C ILE A 72 -12.69 -7.89 4.46
N THR A 73 -11.82 -8.74 4.98
CA THR A 73 -11.69 -10.15 4.57
C THR A 73 -12.96 -10.94 4.89
N GLN A 74 -13.54 -10.78 6.08
CA GLN A 74 -14.80 -11.44 6.46
C GLN A 74 -15.94 -11.01 5.55
N LYS A 75 -16.11 -9.70 5.32
CA LYS A 75 -17.10 -9.18 4.38
C LYS A 75 -16.91 -9.77 2.98
N ARG A 76 -15.66 -9.92 2.51
CA ARG A 76 -15.35 -10.51 1.21
C ARG A 76 -15.76 -11.98 1.12
N ILE A 77 -15.51 -12.76 2.18
CA ILE A 77 -15.93 -14.17 2.26
C ILE A 77 -17.46 -14.28 2.25
N GLU A 78 -18.17 -13.40 2.96
CA GLU A 78 -19.63 -13.35 2.96
C GLU A 78 -20.20 -12.99 1.59
N THR A 79 -19.68 -11.94 0.94
CA THR A 79 -20.07 -11.55 -0.42
C THR A 79 -19.76 -12.66 -1.43
N SER A 80 -18.66 -13.39 -1.25
CA SER A 80 -18.35 -14.53 -2.12
C SER A 80 -19.39 -15.66 -2.01
N LYS A 81 -20.06 -15.82 -0.87
CA LYS A 81 -21.13 -16.83 -0.70
C LYS A 81 -22.43 -16.41 -1.39
N THR A 82 -22.72 -15.12 -1.48
CA THR A 82 -23.93 -14.61 -2.14
C THR A 82 -23.81 -14.59 -3.67
N GLY A 83 -22.61 -14.86 -4.21
CA GLY A 83 -22.34 -14.84 -5.66
C GLY A 83 -22.26 -13.43 -6.26
N GLU A 84 -22.29 -12.41 -5.41
CA GLU A 84 -22.13 -11.02 -5.83
C GLU A 84 -20.66 -10.75 -6.17
N LYS A 85 -20.42 -10.17 -7.35
CA LYS A 85 -19.05 -9.86 -7.78
C LYS A 85 -18.59 -8.55 -7.16
N PRO A 86 -17.38 -8.50 -6.58
CA PRO A 86 -16.87 -7.27 -6.00
C PRO A 86 -16.58 -6.22 -7.08
N ARG A 87 -16.67 -4.93 -6.70
CA ARG A 87 -16.34 -3.79 -7.58
C ARG A 87 -14.94 -3.89 -8.20
N TRP A 88 -13.97 -4.39 -7.45
CA TRP A 88 -12.61 -4.65 -7.90
C TRP A 88 -12.38 -6.15 -7.95
N GLU A 89 -12.70 -6.76 -9.09
CA GLU A 89 -12.43 -8.16 -9.36
C GLU A 89 -10.91 -8.40 -9.50
N HIS A 90 -10.46 -9.61 -9.19
CA HIS A 90 -9.04 -10.02 -9.26
C HIS A 90 -8.10 -9.25 -8.35
N SER A 91 -8.59 -8.74 -7.21
CA SER A 91 -7.70 -8.22 -6.18
C SER A 91 -6.79 -9.32 -5.63
N MET A 92 -5.69 -8.95 -5.00
CA MET A 92 -4.77 -9.93 -4.42
C MET A 92 -5.45 -10.79 -3.35
N LEU A 93 -6.33 -10.19 -2.54
CA LEU A 93 -7.22 -10.91 -1.62
C LEU A 93 -8.06 -11.97 -2.36
N ASP A 94 -8.69 -11.63 -3.48
CA ASP A 94 -9.49 -12.60 -4.25
C ASP A 94 -8.64 -13.74 -4.80
N GLN A 95 -7.44 -13.41 -5.30
CA GLN A 95 -6.50 -14.40 -5.81
C GLN A 95 -6.01 -15.33 -4.70
N TRP A 96 -5.77 -14.83 -3.49
CA TRP A 96 -5.34 -15.63 -2.35
C TRP A 96 -6.46 -16.47 -1.75
N LEU A 97 -7.70 -15.96 -1.72
CA LEU A 97 -8.86 -16.76 -1.33
C LEU A 97 -9.14 -17.88 -2.33
N ALA A 98 -8.89 -17.66 -3.62
CA ALA A 98 -9.02 -18.66 -4.67
C ALA A 98 -7.82 -19.62 -4.75
N ALA A 99 -6.67 -19.25 -4.18
CA ALA A 99 -5.45 -20.03 -4.25
C ALA A 99 -5.59 -21.35 -3.47
N LYS A 100 -5.14 -22.43 -4.10
CA LYS A 100 -5.07 -23.77 -3.51
C LYS A 100 -3.71 -24.38 -3.79
N SER A 101 -3.15 -25.07 -2.79
CA SER A 101 -1.96 -25.89 -2.90
C SER A 101 -2.19 -27.08 -3.84
N ALA A 102 -1.12 -27.76 -4.25
CA ALA A 102 -1.20 -29.01 -5.00
C ALA A 102 -2.01 -30.10 -4.27
N ALA A 103 -2.07 -30.04 -2.93
CA ALA A 103 -2.90 -30.90 -2.09
C ALA A 103 -4.38 -30.43 -1.99
N GLY A 104 -4.74 -29.32 -2.62
CA GLY A 104 -6.08 -28.71 -2.56
C GLY A 104 -6.32 -27.83 -1.33
N GLU A 105 -5.35 -27.71 -0.41
CA GLU A 105 -5.43 -26.88 0.78
C GLU A 105 -5.29 -25.38 0.44
N GLY A 106 -6.15 -24.54 1.02
CA GLY A 106 -6.06 -23.09 0.89
C GLY A 106 -5.02 -22.49 1.84
N ILE A 107 -4.73 -21.20 1.65
CA ILE A 107 -3.88 -20.44 2.57
C ILE A 107 -4.61 -20.25 3.91
N PRO A 108 -3.97 -20.49 5.07
CA PRO A 108 -4.57 -20.18 6.37
C PRO A 108 -5.00 -18.72 6.46
N LEU A 109 -6.18 -18.47 7.00
CA LEU A 109 -6.75 -17.12 7.03
C LEU A 109 -5.90 -16.13 7.83
N SER A 110 -5.25 -16.58 8.92
CA SER A 110 -4.32 -15.78 9.71
C SER A 110 -3.16 -15.26 8.86
N ASP A 111 -2.55 -16.14 8.08
CA ASP A 111 -1.36 -15.85 7.29
C ASP A 111 -1.72 -14.91 6.13
N LEU A 112 -2.90 -15.12 5.55
CA LEU A 112 -3.48 -14.24 4.54
C LEU A 112 -3.69 -12.82 5.10
N GLU A 113 -4.32 -12.69 6.26
CA GLU A 113 -4.56 -11.40 6.91
C GLU A 113 -3.27 -10.70 7.29
N ASP A 114 -2.30 -11.43 7.86
CA ASP A 114 -0.98 -10.88 8.22
C ASP A 114 -0.23 -10.36 6.99
N GLN A 115 -0.26 -11.11 5.89
CA GLN A 115 0.36 -10.68 4.64
C GLN A 115 -0.36 -9.46 4.05
N LEU A 116 -1.70 -9.42 4.09
CA LEU A 116 -2.46 -8.26 3.63
C LEU A 116 -2.11 -6.99 4.43
N VAL A 117 -1.98 -7.10 5.75
CA VAL A 117 -1.55 -6.01 6.61
C VAL A 117 -0.13 -5.56 6.23
N SER A 118 0.80 -6.51 6.04
CA SER A 118 2.16 -6.21 5.59
C SER A 118 2.17 -5.40 4.29
N ASP A 119 1.36 -5.79 3.30
CA ASP A 119 1.32 -5.10 2.00
C ASP A 119 0.69 -3.69 2.07
N VAL A 120 -0.28 -3.50 2.98
CA VAL A 120 -0.86 -2.18 3.25
C VAL A 120 0.20 -1.19 3.75
N PHE A 121 1.20 -1.65 4.51
CA PHE A 121 2.28 -0.80 5.00
C PHE A 121 3.50 -0.73 4.08
N GLY A 122 3.85 -1.84 3.41
CA GLY A 122 5.09 -1.96 2.65
C GLY A 122 5.16 -1.06 1.41
N GLY A 123 4.04 -0.90 0.70
CA GLY A 123 4.00 -0.15 -0.56
C GLY A 123 3.90 1.37 -0.43
N PRO A 124 2.91 1.90 0.31
CA PRO A 124 2.55 3.32 0.21
C PRO A 124 3.67 4.30 0.58
N TYR A 125 4.49 3.99 1.59
CA TYR A 125 5.56 4.89 2.04
C TYR A 125 6.65 5.08 0.97
N ALA A 126 7.11 4.00 0.34
CA ALA A 126 8.13 4.05 -0.69
C ALA A 126 7.61 4.79 -1.93
N LEU A 127 6.36 4.53 -2.32
CA LEU A 127 5.71 5.21 -3.45
C LEU A 127 5.51 6.71 -3.18
N ALA A 128 4.97 7.07 -2.00
CA ALA A 128 4.78 8.46 -1.62
C ALA A 128 6.11 9.23 -1.63
N THR A 129 7.16 8.65 -1.05
CA THR A 129 8.50 9.27 -1.03
C THR A 129 9.05 9.47 -2.44
N THR A 130 8.91 8.47 -3.31
CA THR A 130 9.39 8.52 -4.71
C THR A 130 8.63 9.59 -5.51
N ILE A 131 7.31 9.63 -5.38
CA ILE A 131 6.46 10.62 -6.06
C ILE A 131 6.76 12.04 -5.57
N SER A 132 6.88 12.24 -4.24
CA SER A 132 7.24 13.55 -3.69
C SER A 132 8.59 14.03 -4.20
N HIS A 133 9.58 13.15 -4.31
CA HIS A 133 10.88 13.48 -4.88
C HIS A 133 10.83 13.77 -6.37
N LEU A 134 10.06 12.99 -7.15
CA LEU A 134 9.83 13.26 -8.56
C LEU A 134 9.26 14.66 -8.76
N VAL A 135 8.17 14.99 -8.04
CA VAL A 135 7.53 16.31 -8.13
C VAL A 135 8.48 17.42 -7.72
N THR A 136 9.22 17.25 -6.62
CA THR A 136 10.19 18.24 -6.14
C THR A 136 11.34 18.44 -7.14
N THR A 137 11.86 17.37 -7.71
CA THR A 137 12.95 17.41 -8.70
C THR A 137 12.48 18.10 -9.97
N MET A 138 11.27 17.80 -10.45
CA MET A 138 10.68 18.46 -11.61
C MET A 138 10.42 19.95 -11.34
N ALA A 139 9.93 20.31 -10.15
CA ALA A 139 9.69 21.72 -9.78
C ALA A 139 10.96 22.58 -9.88
N ASN A 140 12.13 22.00 -9.59
CA ASN A 140 13.43 22.68 -9.72
C ASN A 140 13.95 22.76 -11.17
N HIS A 141 13.29 22.10 -12.13
CA HIS A 141 13.69 22.07 -13.55
C HIS A 141 12.50 22.46 -14.45
N PRO A 142 12.16 23.76 -14.57
CA PRO A 142 11.00 24.21 -15.34
C PRO A 142 11.02 23.81 -16.82
N GLN A 143 12.22 23.64 -17.41
CA GLN A 143 12.37 23.16 -18.77
C GLN A 143 11.89 21.70 -18.92
N ALA A 144 12.18 20.85 -17.93
CA ALA A 144 11.72 19.47 -17.92
C ALA A 144 10.20 19.40 -17.76
N VAL A 145 9.61 20.20 -16.87
CA VAL A 145 8.14 20.28 -16.70
C VAL A 145 7.46 20.67 -18.02
N ARG A 146 7.97 21.69 -18.72
CA ARG A 146 7.42 22.11 -20.01
C ARG A 146 7.48 20.99 -21.05
N ARG A 147 8.61 20.28 -21.12
CA ARG A 147 8.76 19.15 -22.06
C ARG A 147 7.83 17.98 -21.70
N ALA A 148 7.65 17.69 -20.42
CA ALA A 148 6.71 16.67 -19.95
C ALA A 148 5.26 17.02 -20.31
N HIS A 149 4.84 18.27 -20.08
CA HIS A 149 3.51 18.72 -20.49
C HIS A 149 3.32 18.65 -22.00
N GLN A 150 4.30 19.11 -22.78
CA GLN A 150 4.25 19.03 -24.25
C GLN A 150 4.12 17.59 -24.76
N GLU A 151 4.82 16.63 -24.14
CA GLU A 151 4.68 15.21 -24.48
C GLU A 151 3.27 14.70 -24.21
N ILE A 152 2.71 15.01 -23.03
CA ILE A 152 1.34 14.62 -22.66
C ILE A 152 0.30 15.25 -23.59
N ASP A 153 0.40 16.55 -23.84
CA ASP A 153 -0.53 17.30 -24.70
C ASP A 153 -0.48 16.78 -26.15
N SER A 154 0.72 16.48 -26.64
CA SER A 154 0.91 15.89 -27.98
C SER A 154 0.28 14.50 -28.05
N ALA A 155 0.45 13.68 -27.01
CA ALA A 155 -0.10 12.33 -26.96
C ALA A 155 -1.65 12.32 -26.91
N PHE A 156 -2.27 13.26 -26.18
CA PHE A 156 -3.71 13.47 -26.25
C PHE A 156 -4.17 13.98 -27.62
N THR A 157 -3.43 14.91 -28.23
CA THR A 157 -3.75 15.46 -29.57
C THR A 157 -3.66 14.37 -30.65
N GLN A 158 -2.68 13.47 -30.52
CA GLN A 158 -2.47 12.35 -31.44
C GLN A 158 -3.38 11.15 -31.14
N GLN A 159 -4.26 11.24 -30.12
CA GLN A 159 -5.15 10.16 -29.68
C GLN A 159 -4.41 8.87 -29.29
N THR A 160 -3.15 8.99 -28.85
CA THR A 160 -2.38 7.87 -28.30
C THR A 160 -2.69 7.63 -26.82
N LEU A 161 -3.22 8.64 -26.12
CA LEU A 161 -3.78 8.54 -24.78
C LEU A 161 -5.30 8.51 -24.82
N SER A 162 -5.91 7.57 -24.09
CA SER A 162 -7.36 7.43 -23.97
C SER A 162 -7.98 8.53 -23.10
N THR A 163 -9.19 8.99 -23.47
CA THR A 163 -10.02 9.92 -22.67
C THR A 163 -11.20 9.17 -22.02
N PRO A 164 -11.58 9.46 -20.76
CA PRO A 164 -11.12 10.55 -19.90
C PRO A 164 -9.86 10.26 -19.09
N SER A 165 -9.39 9.00 -19.05
CA SER A 165 -8.18 8.60 -18.35
C SER A 165 -7.37 7.64 -19.21
N PRO A 166 -6.05 7.85 -19.35
CA PRO A 166 -5.19 6.93 -20.08
C PRO A 166 -5.04 5.60 -19.35
N THR A 167 -4.76 4.55 -20.11
CA THR A 167 -4.47 3.21 -19.57
C THR A 167 -3.02 3.11 -19.08
N TYR A 168 -2.71 2.12 -18.24
CA TYR A 168 -1.35 1.87 -17.76
C TYR A 168 -0.35 1.71 -18.91
N THR A 169 -0.72 0.93 -19.94
CA THR A 169 0.14 0.67 -21.10
C THR A 169 0.40 1.92 -21.93
N GLU A 170 -0.59 2.80 -22.06
CA GLU A 170 -0.44 4.08 -22.76
C GLU A 170 0.50 5.02 -22.00
N CYS A 171 0.37 5.10 -20.67
CA CYS A 171 1.27 5.90 -19.83
C CYS A 171 2.72 5.42 -19.90
N CYS A 172 2.96 4.10 -19.96
CA CYS A 172 4.30 3.53 -20.14
C CYS A 172 4.91 3.83 -21.51
N ALA A 173 4.11 4.21 -22.51
CA ALA A 173 4.58 4.55 -23.85
C ALA A 173 5.12 5.98 -23.96
N LEU A 174 5.07 6.79 -22.90
CA LEU A 174 5.56 8.18 -22.86
C LEU A 174 7.06 8.21 -22.51
N PRO A 175 7.97 8.38 -23.49
CA PRO A 175 9.40 8.16 -23.28
C PRO A 175 10.04 9.20 -22.35
N PHE A 176 9.62 10.48 -22.41
CA PHE A 176 10.20 11.52 -21.57
C PHE A 176 9.70 11.42 -20.12
N ILE A 177 8.42 11.10 -19.91
CA ILE A 177 7.91 10.80 -18.56
C ILE A 177 8.63 9.59 -17.95
N ASP A 178 8.80 8.49 -18.69
CA ASP A 178 9.55 7.32 -18.21
C ASP A 178 10.99 7.69 -17.83
N ALA A 179 11.66 8.50 -18.65
CA ALA A 179 13.00 9.02 -18.34
C ALA A 179 13.02 9.89 -17.07
N CYS A 180 12.01 10.75 -16.85
CA CYS A 180 11.90 11.56 -15.64
C CYS A 180 11.72 10.69 -14.39
N VAL A 181 10.88 9.66 -14.46
CA VAL A 181 10.67 8.72 -13.35
C VAL A 181 11.95 7.95 -13.03
N ARG A 182 12.65 7.44 -14.04
CA ARG A 182 13.96 6.76 -13.88
C ARG A 182 15.00 7.68 -13.26
N GLU A 183 15.07 8.92 -13.72
CA GLU A 183 16.05 9.89 -13.19
C GLU A 183 15.73 10.28 -11.74
N ALA A 184 14.45 10.46 -11.41
CA ALA A 184 14.03 10.71 -10.02
C ALA A 184 14.39 9.53 -9.10
N MET A 185 14.20 8.28 -9.56
CA MET A 185 14.61 7.08 -8.83
C MET A 185 16.14 6.94 -8.73
N ARG A 186 16.89 7.37 -9.75
CA ARG A 186 18.37 7.37 -9.71
C ARG A 186 18.89 8.33 -8.64
N ILE A 187 18.28 9.50 -8.51
CA ILE A 187 18.64 10.52 -7.49
C ILE A 187 18.20 10.07 -6.10
N THR A 188 16.97 9.55 -6.02
CA THR A 188 16.29 9.16 -4.79
C THR A 188 16.20 7.64 -4.73
N ALA A 189 17.35 6.98 -4.59
CA ALA A 189 17.36 5.54 -4.35
C ALA A 189 16.78 5.26 -2.97
N THR A 190 15.46 5.06 -2.89
CA THR A 190 14.73 4.76 -1.63
C THR A 190 15.07 3.40 -1.06
N ALA A 191 15.67 2.51 -1.87
CA ALA A 191 16.02 1.13 -1.50
C ALA A 191 17.54 0.88 -1.31
N SER A 192 18.41 1.88 -1.51
CA SER A 192 19.85 1.73 -1.24
C SER A 192 20.21 2.42 0.07
N PRO A 193 20.91 1.77 1.01
CA PRO A 193 21.60 2.50 2.05
C PRO A 193 22.66 3.39 1.36
N ARG A 194 22.68 4.67 1.70
CA ARG A 194 23.86 5.51 1.53
C ARG A 194 24.71 5.40 2.78
#